data_AF-A0A0F9E2J4-F1
#
_entry.id   AF-A0A0F9E2J4-F1
#
_cell.length_a   1.000
_cell.length_b   1.000
_cell.length_c   1.000
_cell.angle_alpha   90.00
_cell.angle_beta   90.00
_cell.angle_gamma   90.00
#
_symmetry.space_group_name_H-M   'P 1'
#
loop_
_entity.id
_entity.type
_entity.pdbx_description
1 polymer ?
#
loop_
_entity_poly.entity_id
_entity_poly.type
_entity_poly.pdbx_seq_one_letter_code
_entity_poly.pdbx_strand_id
1 'polypeptide(L)'
;MISIKVNVLIDFTEHPYYGEREDKIIKGTNRQKGTTKMRHYLGFSILSRGIHLYAGLEQVAKGTSKIPIIIKFLDYLLNLGFELNYV
;
A
#
# COMPACT_ATOMS: atom_id res chain seq x y z
N MET A 1 -2.37 14.05 -18.19
CA MET A 1 -1.31 13.19 -18.77
C MET A 1 -0.26 12.96 -17.70
N ILE A 2 0.03 11.70 -17.37
CA ILE A 2 1.08 11.34 -16.38
C ILE A 2 2.43 11.47 -17.09
N SER A 3 3.40 12.16 -16.47
CA SER A 3 4.76 12.29 -17.00
C SER A 3 5.51 10.96 -16.90
N ILE A 4 6.55 10.76 -17.72
CA ILE A 4 7.45 9.61 -17.60
C ILE A 4 8.17 9.63 -16.24
N LYS A 5 8.60 10.81 -15.80
CA LYS A 5 9.17 11.02 -14.47
C LYS A 5 8.08 11.18 -13.42
N VAL A 6 8.04 10.29 -12.42
CA VAL A 6 6.99 10.21 -11.41
C VAL A 6 7.56 10.03 -10.01
N ASN A 7 6.83 10.52 -9.01
CA ASN A 7 7.11 10.21 -7.61
C ASN A 7 6.20 9.05 -7.19
N VAL A 8 6.78 8.05 -6.52
CA VAL A 8 6.00 6.92 -5.98
C VAL A 8 5.81 7.13 -4.48
N LEU A 9 4.56 7.08 -4.04
CA LEU A 9 4.20 7.14 -2.62
C LEU A 9 3.69 5.76 -2.18
N ILE A 10 4.19 5.30 -1.04
CA ILE A 10 3.80 4.02 -0.45
C ILE A 10 3.08 4.32 0.87
N ASP A 11 1.83 3.90 0.95
CA ASP A 11 0.98 4.05 2.12
C ASP A 11 0.95 2.76 2.93
N PHE A 12 1.27 2.87 4.22
CA PHE A 12 1.29 1.78 5.19
C PHE A 12 0.18 1.88 6.24
N THR A 13 -0.82 2.75 6.01
CA THR A 13 -1.85 3.06 6.99
C THR A 13 -2.61 1.81 7.44
N GLU A 14 -2.78 1.72 8.76
CA GLU A 14 -3.55 0.66 9.41
C GLU A 14 -4.96 1.17 9.71
N HIS A 15 -5.98 0.39 9.34
CA HIS A 15 -7.38 0.75 9.57
C HIS A 15 -8.04 -0.19 10.58
N PRO A 16 -8.75 0.34 11.60
CA PRO A 16 -9.59 -0.45 12.49
C PRO A 16 -10.59 -1.31 11.71
N TYR A 17 -10.74 -2.56 12.13
CA TYR A 17 -11.63 -3.51 11.47
C TYR A 17 -12.71 -4.02 12.43
N TYR A 18 -13.96 -3.98 11.97
CA TYR A 18 -15.16 -4.30 12.75
C TYR A 18 -16.00 -5.44 12.17
N GLY A 19 -15.56 -6.08 11.09
CA GLY A 19 -16.29 -7.17 10.45
C GLY A 19 -15.99 -8.54 11.07
N GLU A 20 -15.96 -9.58 10.24
CA GLU A 20 -15.83 -10.99 10.66
C GLU A 20 -14.64 -11.28 11.57
N ARG A 21 -14.88 -12.12 12.60
CA ARG A 21 -13.86 -12.37 13.61
C ARG A 21 -12.69 -13.24 13.11
N GLU A 22 -12.90 -14.13 12.14
CA GLU A 22 -11.89 -15.10 11.70
C GLU A 22 -11.37 -14.85 10.28
N ASP A 23 -11.46 -13.61 9.79
CA ASP A 23 -10.86 -13.28 8.50
C ASP A 23 -9.32 -13.28 8.61
N LYS A 24 -8.71 -14.15 7.79
CA LYS A 24 -7.29 -14.49 7.77
C LYS A 24 -6.38 -13.31 7.44
N ILE A 25 -6.95 -12.22 6.95
CA ILE A 25 -6.23 -11.03 6.50
C ILE A 25 -6.19 -9.96 7.61
N ILE A 26 -6.94 -10.17 8.69
CA ILE A 26 -7.00 -9.27 9.84
C ILE A 26 -5.89 -9.59 10.84
N LYS A 27 -5.26 -8.54 11.35
CA LYS A 27 -4.22 -8.65 12.38
C LYS A 27 -4.74 -8.23 13.73
N GLY A 28 -4.43 -9.02 14.76
CA GLY A 28 -4.53 -8.59 16.15
C GLY A 28 -3.47 -7.53 16.44
N THR A 29 -3.89 -6.40 16.99
CA THR A 29 -3.10 -5.20 17.29
C THR A 29 -3.49 -4.62 18.66
N ASN A 30 -2.85 -3.51 19.06
CA ASN A 30 -3.23 -2.72 20.21
C ASN A 30 -4.70 -2.26 20.10
N ARG A 31 -5.37 -2.15 21.25
CA ARG A 31 -6.80 -1.84 21.34
C ARG A 31 -7.09 -0.46 20.74
N GLN A 32 -7.81 -0.46 19.62
CA GLN A 32 -8.42 0.73 19.00
C GLN A 32 -9.86 0.89 19.52
N LYS A 33 -10.52 2.00 19.19
CA LYS A 33 -11.89 2.28 19.64
C LYS A 33 -12.85 1.19 19.14
N GLY A 34 -13.25 0.28 20.02
CA GLY A 34 -14.22 -0.78 19.72
C GLY A 34 -13.67 -2.02 19.01
N THR A 35 -12.36 -2.12 18.75
CA THR A 35 -11.77 -3.32 18.13
C THR A 35 -10.28 -3.49 18.47
N THR A 36 -9.81 -4.72 18.53
CA THR A 36 -8.37 -5.08 18.62
C THR A 36 -7.83 -5.57 17.28
N LYS A 37 -8.59 -5.33 16.21
CA LYS A 37 -8.35 -5.87 14.87
C LYS A 37 -8.09 -4.75 13.89
N MET A 38 -7.06 -4.91 13.07
CA MET A 38 -6.72 -3.97 12.01
C MET A 38 -6.51 -4.67 10.68
N ARG A 39 -6.87 -3.98 9.60
CA ARG A 39 -6.45 -4.30 8.23
C ARG A 39 -5.20 -3.51 7.92
N HIS A 40 -4.17 -4.19 7.44
CA HIS A 40 -2.93 -3.56 7.02
C HIS A 40 -2.95 -3.50 5.51
N TYR A 41 -2.97 -2.28 4.99
CA TYR A 41 -2.98 -2.03 3.57
C TYR A 41 -1.60 -1.56 3.13
N LEU A 42 -1.21 -1.99 1.94
CA LEU A 42 -0.11 -1.43 1.20
C LEU A 42 -0.70 -0.69 0.02
N GLY A 43 -0.84 0.63 0.16
CA GLY A 43 -1.33 1.50 -0.89
C GLY A 43 -0.18 1.98 -1.76
N PHE A 44 -0.35 1.98 -3.08
CA PHE A 44 0.60 2.57 -4.00
C PHE A 44 -0.01 3.77 -4.71
N SER A 45 0.74 4.84 -4.82
CA SER A 45 0.34 6.01 -5.60
C SER A 45 1.45 6.53 -6.49
N ILE A 46 1.04 7.05 -7.63
CA ILE A 46 1.90 7.75 -8.59
C ILE A 46 1.49 9.22 -8.58
N LEU A 47 2.43 10.09 -8.24
CA LEU A 47 2.24 11.54 -8.26
C LEU A 47 3.04 12.13 -9.43
N SER A 48 2.34 12.84 -10.33
CA SER A 48 2.97 13.48 -11.48
C SER A 48 2.22 14.75 -11.89
N ARG A 49 2.92 15.89 -11.95
CA ARG A 49 2.39 17.18 -12.41
C ARG A 49 1.05 17.57 -11.73
N GLY A 50 0.92 17.32 -10.43
CA GLY A 50 -0.29 17.59 -9.65
C GLY A 50 -1.42 16.58 -9.83
N ILE A 51 -1.24 15.55 -10.65
CA ILE A 51 -2.17 14.41 -10.78
C ILE A 51 -1.69 13.31 -9.83
N HIS A 52 -2.58 12.89 -8.93
CA HIS A 52 -2.37 11.79 -8.00
C HIS A 52 -3.19 10.59 -8.45
N LEU A 53 -2.50 9.56 -8.95
CA LEU A 53 -3.12 8.29 -9.33
C LEU A 53 -2.90 7.29 -8.20
N TYR A 54 -3.97 6.91 -7.51
CA TYR A 54 -3.96 5.82 -6.56
C TYR A 54 -4.10 4.49 -7.31
N ALA A 55 -3.06 3.65 -7.29
CA ALA A 55 -2.95 2.46 -8.13
C ALA A 55 -3.43 1.16 -7.44
N GLY A 56 -3.73 1.20 -6.14
CA GLY A 56 -4.38 0.08 -5.47
C GLY A 56 -3.80 -0.23 -4.09
N LEU A 57 -4.46 -1.19 -3.45
CA LEU A 57 -4.38 -1.51 -2.04
C LEU A 57 -4.17 -3.01 -1.90
N GLU A 58 -2.93 -3.43 -1.65
CA GLU A 58 -2.62 -4.85 -1.40
C GLU A 58 -2.76 -5.15 0.09
N GLN A 59 -3.58 -6.14 0.43
CA GLN A 59 -3.76 -6.55 1.82
C GLN A 59 -2.60 -7.47 2.20
N VAL A 60 -1.75 -7.04 3.13
CA VAL A 60 -0.57 -7.81 3.53
C VAL A 60 -0.85 -8.52 4.84
N ALA A 61 -0.70 -9.86 4.86
CA ALA A 61 -0.90 -10.69 6.06
C ALA A 61 0.14 -10.41 7.18
N LYS A 62 -0.15 -10.86 8.41
CA LYS A 62 0.73 -10.63 9.58
C LYS A 62 2.01 -11.44 9.44
N GLY A 63 3.16 -10.83 9.72
CA GLY A 63 4.47 -11.48 9.62
C GLY A 63 5.02 -11.56 8.20
N THR A 64 4.25 -11.20 7.16
CA THR A 64 4.75 -11.11 5.79
C THR A 64 5.54 -9.82 5.60
N SER A 65 6.72 -9.93 4.99
CA SER A 65 7.51 -8.77 4.60
C SER A 65 6.81 -8.00 3.47
N LYS A 66 6.68 -6.68 3.62
CA LYS A 66 6.12 -5.80 2.58
C LYS A 66 7.15 -5.47 1.49
N ILE A 67 8.43 -5.66 1.77
CA ILE A 67 9.55 -5.29 0.89
C ILE A 67 9.46 -5.97 -0.48
N PRO A 68 9.23 -7.29 -0.59
CA PRO A 68 9.14 -7.95 -1.90
C PRO A 68 8.00 -7.41 -2.77
N ILE A 69 6.88 -7.05 -2.14
CA ILE A 69 5.71 -6.50 -2.83
C ILE A 69 6.05 -5.11 -3.39
N ILE A 70 6.68 -4.26 -2.57
CA ILE A 70 7.15 -2.93 -2.97
C ILE A 70 8.14 -3.03 -4.14
N ILE A 71 9.15 -3.89 -4.04
CA ILE A 71 10.16 -4.06 -5.09
C ILE A 71 9.49 -4.49 -6.40
N LYS A 72 8.61 -5.49 -6.34
CA LYS A 72 7.88 -5.97 -7.53
C LYS A 72 7.05 -4.86 -8.19
N PHE A 73 6.43 -3.99 -7.39
CA PHE A 73 5.68 -2.84 -7.92
C PHE A 73 6.61 -1.82 -8.59
N LEU A 74 7.73 -1.47 -7.96
CA LEU A 74 8.71 -0.55 -8.52
C LEU A 74 9.33 -1.09 -9.82
N ASP A 75 9.71 -2.37 -9.84
CA ASP A 75 10.22 -3.06 -11.04
C ASP A 75 9.18 -3.04 -12.17
N TYR A 76 7.91 -3.25 -11.84
CA TYR A 76 6.84 -3.16 -12.83
C TYR A 76 6.72 -1.76 -13.44
N LEU A 77 6.82 -0.69 -12.63
CA LEU A 77 6.81 0.68 -13.14
C LEU A 77 8.02 0.98 -14.03
N LEU A 78 9.21 0.50 -13.66
CA LEU A 78 10.42 0.63 -14.49
C LEU A 78 10.25 -0.08 -15.83
N ASN A 79 9.68 -1.30 -15.83
CA ASN A 79 9.39 -2.05 -17.05
C ASN A 79 8.36 -1.38 -17.96
N LEU A 80 7.44 -0.60 -17.39
CA LEU A 80 6.51 0.25 -18.15
C LEU A 80 7.18 1.51 -18.73
N GLY A 81 8.45 1.77 -18.40
CA GLY A 81 9.22 2.91 -18.89
C GLY A 81 9.08 4.16 -18.04
N PHE A 82 8.58 4.08 -16.81
CA PHE A 82 8.59 5.22 -15.88
C PHE A 82 9.98 5.46 -15.30
N GLU A 83 10.32 6.73 -15.11
CA GLU A 83 11.48 7.15 -14.33
C GLU A 83 11.03 7.47 -12.90
N LEU A 84 11.51 6.68 -11.95
CA LEU A 84 11.09 6.80 -10.55
C LEU A 84 11.98 7.82 -9.81
N ASN A 85 11.34 8.80 -9.20
CA ASN A 85 11.96 9.60 -8.15
C ASN A 85 11.57 9.02 -6.79
N TYR A 86 12.58 8.90 -5.94
CA TYR A 86 12.38 8.62 -4.53
C TYR A 86 12.23 9.96 -3.80
N VAL A 87 11.13 10.12 -3.07
CA VAL A 87 10.84 11.29 -2.20
C VAL A 87 10.79 10.81 -0.76
#